data_AF-A0A7Y4T5X7-F1
#
_entry.id   AF-A0A7Y4T5X7-F1
#
_cell.length_a   1.000
_cell.length_b   1.000
_cell.length_c   1.000
_cell.angle_alpha   90.00
_cell.angle_beta   90.00
_cell.angle_gamma   90.00
#
_symmetry.space_group_name_H-M   'P 1'
#
loop_
_entity.id
_entity.type
_entity.pdbx_description
1 polymer ?
#
loop_
_entity_poly.entity_id
_entity_poly.type
_entity_poly.pdbx_seq_one_letter_code
_entity_poly.pdbx_strand_id
1 'polypeptide(L)'
;FRDANAREFALIDWQLVARLRPGWDAGYFFGSSLTEADRRRWQGALIERYLEGLREGGVRDYGADAFHTDFRLGTMAMTIIAVIGGAAFDIDNERSKNLFGTMLHRAMASVVENECLALLPGK
;
A
#
# COMPACT_ATOMS: atom_id res chain seq x y z
N PHE A 1 22.58 -10.15 -7.38
CA PHE A 1 21.26 -10.49 -6.81
C PHE A 1 20.49 -11.56 -7.60
N ARG A 2 21.15 -12.44 -8.38
CA ARG A 2 20.43 -13.56 -9.02
C ARG A 2 21.09 -14.87 -8.61
N ASP A 3 20.55 -15.45 -7.56
CA ASP A 3 20.65 -16.88 -7.29
C ASP A 3 19.32 -17.50 -7.71
N ALA A 4 19.38 -18.52 -8.57
CA ALA A 4 18.21 -19.22 -9.11
C ALA A 4 17.45 -20.04 -8.05
N ASN A 5 18.04 -20.19 -6.85
CA ASN A 5 17.44 -20.86 -5.69
C ASN A 5 17.14 -19.93 -4.51
N ALA A 6 17.21 -18.60 -4.69
CA ALA A 6 16.99 -17.67 -3.59
C ALA A 6 15.55 -17.77 -3.03
N ARG A 7 15.41 -18.37 -1.85
CA ARG A 7 14.25 -18.21 -0.95
C ARG A 7 14.35 -16.93 -0.10
N GLU A 8 15.34 -16.10 -0.38
CA GLU A 8 15.65 -14.90 0.38
C GLU A 8 15.06 -13.68 -0.33
N PHE A 9 14.30 -12.89 0.42
CA PHE A 9 13.80 -11.58 -0.02
C PHE A 9 14.47 -10.50 0.83
N ALA A 10 14.84 -9.40 0.17
CA ALA A 10 15.39 -8.22 0.84
C ALA A 10 14.48 -7.02 0.58
N LEU A 11 14.13 -6.30 1.64
CA LEU A 11 13.53 -4.97 1.52
C LEU A 11 14.65 -3.95 1.28
N ILE A 12 14.52 -3.19 0.20
CA ILE A 12 15.46 -2.15 -0.21
C ILE A 12 14.78 -0.79 -0.21
N ASP A 13 15.51 0.26 -0.57
CA ASP A 13 14.97 1.60 -0.82
C ASP A 13 14.25 2.22 0.40
N TRP A 14 14.93 2.24 1.54
CA TRP A 14 14.49 2.81 2.82
C TRP A 14 14.46 4.37 2.85
N GLN A 15 14.43 5.03 1.69
CA GLN A 15 14.57 6.49 1.58
C GLN A 15 13.34 7.30 2.07
N LEU A 16 12.19 6.64 2.22
CA LEU A 16 10.92 7.26 2.66
C LEU A 16 10.42 6.75 4.01
N VAL A 17 11.30 6.19 4.83
CA VAL A 17 10.93 5.61 6.13
C VAL A 17 10.53 6.71 7.10
N ALA A 18 9.38 6.54 7.74
CA ALA A 18 8.88 7.45 8.75
C ALA A 18 8.08 6.69 9.82
N ARG A 19 7.95 7.27 11.02
CA ARG A 19 7.06 6.76 12.06
C ARG A 19 5.63 7.20 11.75
N LEU A 20 4.84 6.29 11.21
CA LEU A 20 3.46 6.53 10.77
C LEU A 20 2.48 5.58 11.48
N ARG A 21 1.20 5.64 11.10
CA ARG A 21 0.16 4.73 11.61
C ARG A 21 0.45 3.29 11.12
N PRO A 22 0.26 2.24 11.93
CA PRO A 22 0.70 0.88 11.56
C PRO A 22 0.14 0.37 10.22
N GLY A 23 -1.12 0.67 9.87
CA GLY A 23 -1.72 0.25 8.60
C GLY A 23 -1.20 0.97 7.34
N TRP A 24 -0.25 1.90 7.47
CA TRP A 24 0.26 2.71 6.36
C TRP A 24 0.98 1.90 5.29
N ASP A 25 1.90 1.02 5.69
CA ASP A 25 2.68 0.20 4.76
C ASP A 25 1.78 -0.79 4.00
N ALA A 26 0.76 -1.33 4.67
CA ALA A 26 -0.25 -2.17 4.03
C ALA A 26 -1.09 -1.37 3.01
N GLY A 27 -1.49 -0.14 3.36
CA GLY A 27 -2.20 0.76 2.45
C GLY A 27 -1.39 1.07 1.20
N TYR A 28 -0.09 1.33 1.36
CA TYR A 28 0.82 1.52 0.24
C TYR A 28 0.95 0.26 -0.62
N PHE A 29 1.31 -0.86 -0.01
CA PHE A 29 1.59 -2.09 -0.74
C PHE A 29 0.34 -2.64 -1.45
N PHE A 30 -0.79 -2.75 -0.75
CA PHE A 30 -2.02 -3.31 -1.35
C PHE A 30 -2.61 -2.36 -2.39
N GLY A 31 -2.55 -1.06 -2.14
CA GLY A 31 -3.11 -0.05 -3.04
C GLY A 31 -2.32 0.12 -4.33
N SER A 32 -0.99 0.06 -4.28
CA SER A 32 -0.14 0.42 -5.42
C SER A 32 0.52 -0.78 -6.12
N SER A 33 0.82 -1.85 -5.38
CA SER A 33 1.64 -2.95 -5.89
C SER A 33 0.83 -4.16 -6.36
N LEU A 34 -0.32 -4.43 -5.73
CA LEU A 34 -1.21 -5.52 -6.14
C LEU A 34 -2.05 -5.14 -7.36
N THR A 35 -2.34 -6.13 -8.20
CA THR A 35 -3.42 -5.99 -9.20
C THR A 35 -4.78 -5.98 -8.49
N GLU A 36 -5.81 -5.43 -9.13
CA GLU A 36 -7.17 -5.47 -8.57
C GLU A 36 -7.64 -6.92 -8.30
N ALA A 37 -7.32 -7.84 -9.22
CA ALA A 37 -7.63 -9.26 -9.07
C ALA A 37 -6.93 -9.90 -7.86
N ASP A 38 -5.62 -9.64 -7.70
CA ASP A 38 -4.87 -10.16 -6.55
C ASP A 38 -5.33 -9.53 -5.24
N ARG A 39 -5.62 -8.23 -5.23
CA ARG A 39 -6.14 -7.54 -4.05
C ARG A 39 -7.47 -8.14 -3.62
N ARG A 40 -8.45 -8.29 -4.53
CA ARG A 40 -9.74 -8.94 -4.22
C ARG A 40 -9.58 -10.36 -3.70
N ARG A 41 -8.61 -11.10 -4.24
CA ARG A 41 -8.35 -12.50 -3.85
C ARG A 41 -7.67 -12.62 -2.50
N TRP A 42 -6.69 -11.76 -2.20
CA TRP A 42 -5.73 -11.98 -1.12
C TRP A 42 -5.80 -10.97 0.01
N GLN A 43 -6.45 -9.82 -0.16
CA GLN A 43 -6.39 -8.73 0.83
C GLN A 43 -6.79 -9.19 2.24
N GLY A 44 -7.91 -9.91 2.40
CA GLY A 44 -8.33 -10.40 3.71
C GLY A 44 -7.26 -11.26 4.40
N ALA A 45 -6.74 -12.26 3.70
CA ALA A 45 -5.68 -13.14 4.22
C ALA A 45 -4.37 -12.39 4.51
N LEU A 46 -4.04 -11.38 3.72
CA LEU A 46 -2.86 -10.53 3.96
C LEU A 46 -3.04 -9.65 5.20
N ILE A 47 -4.25 -9.14 5.46
CA ILE A 47 -4.58 -8.37 6.67
C ILE A 47 -4.45 -9.25 7.91
N GLU A 48 -5.04 -10.44 7.89
CA GLU A 48 -4.93 -11.40 8.99
C GLU A 48 -3.47 -11.74 9.29
N ARG A 49 -2.68 -12.02 8.25
CA ARG A 49 -1.26 -12.33 8.42
C ARG A 49 -0.44 -11.15 8.93
N TYR A 50 -0.78 -9.92 8.52
CA TYR A 50 -0.15 -8.71 9.03
C TYR A 50 -0.43 -8.51 10.53
N LEU A 51 -1.70 -8.65 10.94
CA LEU A 51 -2.12 -8.52 12.34
C LEU A 51 -1.51 -9.63 13.22
N GLU A 52 -1.45 -10.86 12.72
CA GLU A 52 -0.81 -11.98 13.41
C GLU A 52 0.69 -11.70 13.63
N GLY A 53 1.40 -11.20 12.61
CA GLY A 53 2.81 -10.83 12.74
C GLY A 53 3.03 -9.72 13.77
N LEU A 54 2.15 -8.72 13.84
CA LEU A 54 2.21 -7.69 14.89
C LEU A 54 1.99 -8.29 16.29
N ARG A 55 1.04 -9.23 16.42
CA ARG A 55 0.74 -9.92 17.68
C ARG A 55 1.91 -10.78 18.14
N GLU A 56 2.53 -11.53 17.24
CA GLU A 56 3.76 -12.30 17.50
C GLU A 56 4.92 -11.38 17.90
N GLY A 57 4.99 -10.18 17.31
CA GLY A 57 5.92 -9.12 17.68
C GLY A 57 5.61 -8.40 19.00
N GLY A 58 4.56 -8.79 19.72
CA GLY A 58 4.21 -8.27 21.04
C GLY A 58 3.24 -7.09 21.05
N VAL A 59 2.69 -6.68 19.91
CA VAL A 59 1.64 -5.64 19.83
C VAL A 59 0.31 -6.26 20.24
N ARG A 60 -0.30 -5.76 21.31
CA ARG A 60 -1.56 -6.33 21.85
C ARG A 60 -2.79 -5.45 21.65
N ASP A 61 -2.60 -4.13 21.61
CA ASP A 61 -3.69 -3.14 21.57
C ASP A 61 -3.98 -2.63 20.15
N TYR A 62 -3.75 -3.48 19.14
CA TYR A 62 -3.96 -3.13 17.73
C TYR A 62 -4.73 -4.24 17.01
N GLY A 63 -6.02 -4.01 16.78
CA GLY A 63 -6.93 -4.96 16.14
C GLY A 63 -7.39 -4.53 14.75
N ALA A 64 -8.25 -5.35 14.15
CA ALA A 64 -8.75 -5.18 12.79
C ALA A 64 -9.42 -3.80 12.57
N ASP A 65 -10.22 -3.30 13.51
CA ASP A 65 -10.93 -2.02 13.35
C ASP A 65 -9.95 -0.82 13.25
N ALA A 66 -8.94 -0.80 14.11
CA ALA A 66 -7.87 0.20 14.07
C ALA A 66 -7.08 0.08 12.76
N PHE A 67 -6.75 -1.16 12.37
CA PHE A 67 -6.10 -1.43 11.10
C PHE A 67 -6.90 -0.93 9.90
N HIS A 68 -8.20 -1.21 9.81
CA HIS A 68 -9.02 -0.77 8.68
C HIS A 68 -9.04 0.76 8.56
N THR A 69 -9.08 1.47 9.69
CA THR A 69 -9.00 2.93 9.69
C THR A 69 -7.64 3.41 9.19
N ASP A 70 -6.54 2.87 9.72
CA ASP A 70 -5.18 3.24 9.31
C ASP A 70 -4.91 2.91 7.84
N PHE A 71 -5.33 1.72 7.41
CA PHE A 71 -5.18 1.21 6.06
C PHE A 71 -5.88 2.10 5.05
N ARG A 72 -7.12 2.53 5.32
CA ARG A 72 -7.88 3.42 4.44
C ARG A 72 -7.22 4.80 4.35
N LEU A 73 -6.70 5.33 5.46
CA LEU A 73 -5.94 6.59 5.45
C LEU A 73 -4.63 6.47 4.68
N GLY A 74 -3.87 5.40 4.89
CA GLY A 74 -2.65 5.10 4.14
C GLY A 74 -2.94 4.97 2.64
N THR A 75 -3.98 4.21 2.26
CA THR A 75 -4.40 4.03 0.86
C THR A 75 -4.67 5.38 0.19
N MET A 76 -5.39 6.29 0.85
CA MET A 76 -5.63 7.64 0.32
C MET A 76 -4.34 8.45 0.22
N ALA A 77 -3.52 8.47 1.27
CA ALA A 77 -2.27 9.24 1.28
C ALA A 77 -1.29 8.79 0.19
N MET A 78 -1.28 7.52 -0.17
CA MET A 78 -0.34 6.97 -1.15
C MET A 78 -0.70 7.31 -2.60
N THR A 79 -1.89 7.87 -2.85
CA THR A 79 -2.20 8.52 -4.14
C THR A 79 -1.25 9.69 -4.42
N ILE A 80 -0.75 10.36 -3.37
CA ILE A 80 0.20 11.48 -3.48
C ILE A 80 1.51 11.03 -4.12
N ILE A 81 2.01 9.84 -3.79
CA ILE A 81 3.28 9.33 -4.35
C ILE A 81 3.15 9.12 -5.86
N ALA A 82 2.04 8.58 -6.32
CA ALA A 82 1.81 8.38 -7.75
C ALA A 82 1.72 9.71 -8.51
N VAL A 83 1.11 10.74 -7.91
CA VAL A 83 1.00 12.08 -8.52
C VAL A 83 2.33 12.82 -8.51
N ILE A 84 3.02 12.90 -7.36
CA ILE A 84 4.33 13.57 -7.25
C ILE A 84 5.35 12.85 -8.13
N GLY A 85 5.38 11.52 -8.10
CA GLY A 85 6.24 10.74 -8.98
C GLY A 85 5.91 10.97 -10.46
N GLY A 86 4.64 10.94 -10.85
CA GLY A 86 4.25 11.24 -12.22
C GLY A 86 4.66 12.64 -12.70
N ALA A 87 4.70 13.63 -11.81
CA ALA A 87 5.07 15.01 -12.14
C ALA A 87 6.58 15.28 -12.09
N ALA A 88 7.32 14.58 -11.22
CA ALA A 88 8.75 14.81 -11.01
C ALA A 88 9.64 14.01 -11.98
N PHE A 89 9.13 12.91 -12.53
CA PHE A 89 9.86 12.05 -13.46
C PHE A 89 9.54 12.38 -14.91
N ASP A 90 10.52 12.15 -15.78
CA ASP A 90 10.44 12.47 -17.20
C ASP A 90 9.19 11.86 -17.86
N ILE A 91 8.26 12.73 -18.25
CA ILE A 91 7.02 12.34 -18.92
C ILE A 91 7.33 11.79 -20.31
N ASP A 92 8.43 12.19 -20.98
CA ASP A 92 8.77 11.65 -22.28
C ASP A 92 9.33 10.22 -22.21
N ASN A 93 9.62 9.72 -21.00
CA ASN A 93 9.96 8.33 -20.77
C ASN A 93 8.72 7.45 -20.60
N GLU A 94 8.44 6.63 -21.62
CA GLU A 94 7.35 5.66 -21.63
C GLU A 94 7.37 4.69 -20.44
N ARG A 95 8.56 4.33 -19.93
CA ARG A 95 8.65 3.49 -18.74
C ARG A 95 8.12 4.19 -17.48
N SER A 96 8.49 5.46 -17.30
CA SER A 96 8.03 6.28 -16.16
C SER A 96 6.53 6.50 -16.24
N LYS A 97 6.01 6.90 -17.41
CA LYS A 97 4.56 7.04 -17.66
C LYS A 97 3.79 5.78 -17.26
N ASN A 98 4.23 4.62 -17.75
CA ASN A 98 3.57 3.35 -17.47
C ASN A 98 3.61 2.99 -15.97
N LEU A 99 4.74 3.22 -15.31
CA LEU A 99 4.89 2.94 -13.88
C LEU A 99 3.92 3.79 -13.04
N PHE A 100 3.99 5.12 -13.17
CA PHE A 100 3.17 6.02 -12.35
C PHE A 100 1.70 5.99 -12.73
N GLY A 101 1.37 5.82 -14.01
CA GLY A 101 0.01 5.62 -14.47
C GLY A 101 -0.62 4.36 -13.89
N THR A 102 0.11 3.23 -13.91
CA THR A 102 -0.35 1.97 -13.31
C THR A 102 -0.51 2.11 -11.79
N MET A 103 0.47 2.75 -11.13
CA MET A 103 0.44 2.98 -9.70
C MET A 103 -0.76 3.82 -9.28
N LEU A 104 -1.04 4.91 -10.00
CA LEU A 104 -2.18 5.79 -9.75
C LEU A 104 -3.51 5.06 -9.96
N HIS A 105 -3.64 4.33 -11.07
CA HIS A 105 -4.85 3.55 -11.38
C HIS A 105 -5.17 2.55 -10.26
N ARG A 106 -4.17 1.76 -9.84
CA ARG A 106 -4.35 0.76 -8.78
C ARG A 106 -4.70 1.39 -7.43
N ALA A 107 -4.06 2.52 -7.10
CA ALA A 107 -4.31 3.23 -5.85
C ALA A 107 -5.74 3.79 -5.82
N MET A 108 -6.20 4.42 -6.90
CA MET A 108 -7.56 4.93 -7.01
C MET A 108 -8.61 3.82 -6.98
N ALA A 109 -8.37 2.69 -7.65
CA ALA A 109 -9.23 1.52 -7.55
C ALA A 109 -9.31 1.01 -6.09
N SER A 110 -8.18 1.01 -5.37
CA SER A 110 -8.14 0.62 -3.95
C SER A 110 -8.96 1.55 -3.06
N VAL A 111 -8.91 2.85 -3.32
CA VAL A 111 -9.67 3.88 -2.59
C VAL A 111 -11.17 3.62 -2.72
N VAL A 112 -11.63 3.29 -3.93
CA VAL A 112 -13.05 3.00 -4.19
C VAL A 112 -13.45 1.66 -3.54
N GLU A 113 -12.70 0.59 -3.78
CA GLU A 113 -13.02 -0.75 -3.30
C GLU A 113 -13.06 -0.85 -1.77
N ASN A 114 -12.21 -0.08 -1.07
CA ASN A 114 -12.16 -0.06 0.39
C ASN A 114 -12.95 1.12 1.00
N GLU A 115 -13.77 1.76 0.18
CA GLU A 115 -14.63 2.89 0.56
C GLU A 115 -13.87 3.99 1.30
N CYS A 116 -12.59 4.24 1.03
CA CYS A 116 -11.73 5.05 1.91
C CYS A 116 -12.27 6.46 2.16
N LEU A 117 -13.02 7.01 1.19
CA LEU A 117 -13.65 8.33 1.29
C LEU A 117 -14.71 8.44 2.39
N ALA A 118 -15.29 7.33 2.86
CA ALA A 118 -16.22 7.34 3.98
C ALA A 118 -15.57 7.74 5.33
N LEU A 119 -14.23 7.85 5.38
CA LEU A 119 -13.53 8.43 6.53
C LEU A 119 -13.53 9.97 6.53
N LEU A 120 -13.82 10.61 5.40
CA LEU A 120 -13.86 12.06 5.33
C LEU A 120 -15.11 12.58 6.04
N PRO A 121 -15.03 13.72 6.74
CA PRO A 121 -16.22 14.34 7.32
C PRO A 121 -17.27 14.57 6.23
N GLY A 122 -18.53 14.24 6.53
CA GLY A 122 -19.65 14.63 5.67
C GLY A 122 -19.67 16.15 5.51
N LYS A 123 -20.05 16.63 4.32
CA LYS A 123 -20.43 18.03 4.14
C LYS A 123 -21.72 18.34 4.89
#